data_AF-W4LNP6-F1
#
_entry.id   AF-W4LNP6-F1
#
_cell.length_a   1.000
_cell.length_b   1.000
_cell.length_c   1.000
_cell.angle_alpha   90.00
_cell.angle_beta   90.00
_cell.angle_gamma   90.00
#
_symmetry.space_group_name_H-M   'P 1'
#
loop_
_entity.id
_entity.type
_entity.pdbx_description
1 polymer ?
#
loop_
_entity_poly.entity_id
_entity_poly.type
_entity_poly.pdbx_seq_one_letter_code
_entity_poly.pdbx_strand_id
1 'polypeptide(L)'
;MTLLPLILLVAGVGTVSIMLDRRLRARQQADPTPEDATSEPEESKGSNDLGHLWATPVHWYNTIMNRQPEDFPQRFRDWVVDASDDSAVKDWLQALSDEGLKAYTKHLSRFCTDMGFELTWLVDQKLEKRDAQLAQTAKQIVLHYCQACQQAASCQEALEAHKQLASLEQNPSGRRNRTFGEKLLAKLVDAELVTTLPTEFLGATAAERQQLIAEAINEASSKDQVTFSRLVREVLYDGYNGTETAEAEASTGDPSANAVSGTEATRSA
;
A
#
# COMPACT_ATOMS: atom_id res chain seq x y z
N MET A 1 -9.55 -11.16 -4.76
CA MET A 1 -10.29 -10.51 -3.65
C MET A 1 -9.32 -10.13 -2.52
N THR A 2 -8.47 -9.10 -2.69
CA THR A 2 -7.48 -8.67 -1.66
C THR A 2 -7.22 -7.15 -1.65
N LEU A 3 -8.16 -6.31 -2.10
CA LEU A 3 -7.97 -4.84 -2.12
C LEU A 3 -8.26 -4.15 -0.77
N LEU A 4 -9.02 -4.80 0.11
CA LEU A 4 -9.43 -4.23 1.40
C LEU A 4 -8.27 -4.01 2.41
N PRO A 5 -7.28 -4.93 2.56
CA PRO A 5 -6.11 -4.64 3.39
C PRO A 5 -5.22 -3.53 2.78
N LEU A 6 -5.21 -3.36 1.47
CA LEU A 6 -4.41 -2.36 0.75
C LEU A 6 -4.87 -0.93 1.05
N ILE A 7 -6.19 -0.71 1.09
CA ILE A 7 -6.79 0.60 1.43
C ILE A 7 -6.50 0.99 2.89
N LEU A 8 -6.55 0.02 3.81
CA LEU A 8 -6.23 0.26 5.22
C LEU A 8 -4.72 0.54 5.43
N LEU A 9 -3.85 -0.08 4.64
CA LEU A 9 -2.40 0.09 4.76
C LEU A 9 -1.96 1.47 4.25
N VAL A 10 -2.47 1.94 3.12
CA VAL A 10 -2.18 3.29 2.58
C VAL A 10 -2.66 4.38 3.55
N ALA A 11 -3.84 4.23 4.15
CA ALA A 11 -4.33 5.15 5.18
C ALA A 11 -3.47 5.12 6.47
N GLY A 12 -2.94 3.96 6.84
CA GLY A 12 -2.03 3.81 7.98
C GLY A 12 -0.67 4.47 7.76
N VAL A 13 -0.06 4.30 6.59
CA VAL A 13 1.27 4.86 6.30
C VAL A 13 1.26 6.40 6.29
N GLY A 14 0.20 7.02 5.78
CA GLY A 14 0.05 8.49 5.81
C GLY A 14 0.05 9.08 7.23
N THR A 15 -0.60 8.41 8.19
CA THR A 15 -0.63 8.87 9.58
C THR A 15 0.69 8.63 10.33
N VAL A 16 1.39 7.54 10.03
CA VAL A 16 2.67 7.20 10.63
C VAL A 16 3.79 8.15 10.17
N SER A 17 3.81 8.55 8.89
CA SER A 17 4.79 9.53 8.37
C SER A 17 4.64 10.90 9.03
N ILE A 18 3.41 11.35 9.28
CA ILE A 18 3.15 12.62 10.00
C ILE A 18 3.58 12.53 11.46
N MET A 19 3.39 11.37 12.12
CA MET A 19 3.85 11.17 13.50
C MET A 19 5.38 11.06 13.61
N LEU A 20 6.05 10.45 12.63
CA LEU A 20 7.51 10.35 12.58
C LEU A 20 8.17 11.72 12.35
N ASP A 21 7.64 12.54 11.45
CA ASP A 21 8.12 13.91 11.24
C ASP A 21 7.95 14.76 12.50
N ARG A 22 6.80 14.64 13.18
CA ARG A 22 6.57 15.30 14.48
C ARG A 22 7.56 14.83 15.56
N ARG A 23 7.88 13.54 15.60
CA ARG A 23 8.80 12.98 16.61
C ARG A 23 10.26 13.33 16.34
N LEU A 24 10.64 13.48 15.07
CA LEU A 24 11.96 13.95 14.67
C LEU A 24 12.15 15.44 15.00
N ARG A 25 11.16 16.30 14.73
CA ARG A 25 11.20 17.72 15.14
C ARG A 25 11.22 17.89 16.66
N ALA A 26 10.45 17.08 17.39
CA ALA A 26 10.48 17.10 18.86
C ALA A 26 11.85 16.69 19.43
N ARG A 27 12.57 15.79 18.77
CA ARG A 27 13.95 15.42 19.15
C ARG A 27 14.97 16.52 18.84
N GLN A 28 14.81 17.21 17.72
CA GLN A 28 15.66 18.36 17.38
C GLN A 28 15.48 19.54 18.33
N GLN A 29 14.30 19.70 18.93
CA GLN A 29 14.02 20.71 19.94
C GLN A 29 14.44 20.29 21.36
N ALA A 30 14.65 19.00 21.59
CA ALA A 30 14.97 18.43 22.90
C ALA A 30 16.47 18.16 23.09
N ASP A 31 17.34 18.64 22.21
CA ASP A 31 18.79 18.62 22.38
C ASP A 31 19.30 20.03 22.74
N PRO A 32 19.10 20.51 23.99
CA PRO A 32 19.75 21.71 24.47
C PRO A 32 21.21 21.37 24.79
N THR A 33 22.10 21.62 23.82
CA THR A 33 23.53 21.76 24.10
C THR A 33 23.70 22.85 25.18
N PRO A 34 24.25 22.54 26.37
CA PRO A 34 24.54 23.56 27.36
C PRO A 34 25.94 24.09 27.08
N GLU A 35 26.05 25.32 26.57
CA GLU A 35 27.29 26.08 26.74
C GLU A 35 26.96 27.56 26.94
N ASP A 36 27.45 28.06 28.06
CA ASP A 36 27.44 29.45 28.51
C ASP A 36 27.88 30.43 27.41
N ALA A 37 27.04 31.43 27.12
CA ALA A 37 27.49 32.82 26.96
C ALA A 37 26.29 33.76 26.80
N THR A 38 26.10 34.56 27.86
CA THR A 38 25.40 35.84 27.91
C THR A 38 25.39 36.60 26.57
N SER A 39 24.19 36.80 26.01
CA SER A 39 23.85 37.92 25.11
C SER A 39 22.34 38.14 25.15
N GLU A 40 21.97 39.40 25.33
CA GLU A 40 20.62 39.94 25.51
C GLU A 40 19.62 39.67 24.36
N PRO A 41 18.31 39.82 24.63
CA PRO A 41 17.24 39.33 23.77
C PRO A 41 16.74 40.41 22.81
N GLU A 42 16.82 40.15 21.49
CA GLU A 42 15.87 40.75 20.54
C GLU A 42 14.83 39.71 20.13
N GLU A 43 13.67 39.85 20.77
CA GLU A 43 12.46 39.06 20.66
C GLU A 43 11.77 39.31 19.31
N SER A 44 12.28 38.71 18.24
CA SER A 44 11.48 38.48 17.02
C SER A 44 10.74 37.16 17.17
N LYS A 45 9.61 37.18 17.89
CA LYS A 45 8.58 36.13 17.85
C LYS A 45 7.94 36.07 16.46
N GLY A 46 8.69 35.52 15.50
CA GLY A 46 8.15 35.02 14.24
C GLY A 46 7.30 33.80 14.53
N SER A 47 6.07 34.05 14.98
CA SER A 47 5.05 33.05 15.23
C SER A 47 4.65 32.37 13.91
N ASN A 48 5.46 31.40 13.49
CA ASN A 48 5.07 30.37 12.51
C ASN A 48 4.09 29.38 13.16
N ASP A 49 3.12 29.92 13.91
CA ASP A 49 2.04 29.16 14.53
C ASP A 49 0.99 28.84 13.46
N LEU A 50 1.40 28.08 12.45
CA LEU A 50 0.49 27.42 11.52
C LEU A 50 -0.17 26.20 12.19
N GLY A 51 0.19 25.89 13.44
CA GLY A 51 -0.32 24.75 14.20
C GLY A 51 -1.79 24.90 14.62
N HIS A 52 -2.27 26.12 14.88
CA HIS A 52 -3.66 26.35 15.31
C HIS A 52 -4.68 26.32 14.17
N LEU A 53 -4.27 26.49 12.90
CA LEU A 53 -5.18 26.51 11.75
C LEU A 53 -5.78 25.13 11.42
N TRP A 54 -5.17 24.04 11.90
CA TRP A 54 -5.62 22.67 11.65
C TRP A 54 -6.30 22.02 12.86
N ALA A 55 -6.49 22.76 13.95
CA ALA A 55 -7.14 22.28 15.16
C ALA A 55 -8.67 22.42 15.11
N THR A 56 -9.28 22.27 13.93
CA THR A 56 -10.74 22.23 13.79
C THR A 56 -11.28 20.85 14.20
N PRO A 57 -12.47 20.80 14.83
CA PRO A 57 -12.90 19.63 15.57
C PRO A 57 -13.44 18.54 14.62
N VAL A 58 -12.82 17.37 14.64
CA VAL A 58 -13.22 16.11 13.95
C VAL A 58 -14.72 15.80 14.00
N HIS A 59 -15.48 16.40 14.92
CA HIS A 59 -16.91 16.23 15.09
C HIS A 59 -17.77 16.71 13.89
N TRP A 60 -17.39 17.78 13.18
CA TRP A 60 -18.21 18.25 12.04
C TRP A 60 -18.13 17.31 10.83
N TYR A 61 -16.97 16.68 10.62
CA TYR A 61 -16.72 15.73 9.53
C TYR A 61 -17.69 14.54 9.54
N ASN A 62 -17.96 13.95 10.71
CA ASN A 62 -18.91 12.83 10.83
C ASN A 62 -20.34 13.21 10.41
N THR A 63 -20.73 14.47 10.63
CA THR A 63 -22.06 14.95 10.28
C THR A 63 -22.22 15.13 8.76
N ILE A 64 -21.15 15.53 8.08
CA ILE A 64 -21.16 15.73 6.62
C ILE A 64 -20.97 14.41 5.88
N MET A 65 -20.14 13.51 6.39
CA MET A 65 -19.95 12.16 5.82
C MET A 65 -21.25 11.36 5.78
N ASN A 66 -22.09 11.46 6.81
CA ASN A 66 -23.37 10.77 6.86
C ASN A 66 -24.43 11.36 5.91
N ARG A 67 -24.13 12.47 5.23
CA ARG A 67 -25.04 13.16 4.30
C ARG A 67 -24.65 13.01 2.84
N GLN A 68 -23.57 12.28 2.53
CA GLN A 68 -23.24 12.03 1.14
C GLN A 68 -24.29 11.11 0.50
N PRO A 69 -24.80 11.46 -0.71
CA PRO A 69 -25.64 10.58 -1.50
C PRO A 69 -24.99 9.21 -1.72
N GLU A 70 -25.80 8.15 -1.79
CA GLU A 70 -25.30 6.78 -1.98
C GLU A 70 -24.56 6.61 -3.31
N ASP A 71 -24.94 7.37 -4.34
CA ASP A 71 -24.35 7.41 -5.67
C ASP A 71 -23.11 8.33 -5.77
N PHE A 72 -22.73 9.01 -4.69
CA PHE A 72 -21.61 9.96 -4.69
C PHE A 72 -20.28 9.36 -5.19
N PRO A 73 -19.88 8.12 -4.82
CA PRO A 73 -18.64 7.55 -5.31
C PRO A 73 -18.59 7.42 -6.84
N GLN A 74 -19.72 7.05 -7.46
CA GLN A 74 -19.82 6.92 -8.91
C GLN A 74 -19.78 8.30 -9.59
N ARG A 75 -20.51 9.28 -9.04
CA ARG A 75 -20.46 10.67 -9.54
C ARG A 75 -19.06 11.27 -9.46
N PHE A 76 -18.32 10.94 -8.41
CA PHE A 76 -16.91 11.33 -8.29
C PHE A 76 -16.05 10.67 -9.37
N ARG A 77 -16.21 9.36 -9.62
CA ARG A 77 -15.49 8.64 -10.68
C ARG A 77 -15.75 9.29 -12.04
N ASP A 78 -17.01 9.55 -12.37
CA ASP A 78 -17.40 10.21 -13.63
C ASP A 78 -16.77 11.61 -13.72
N TRP A 79 -16.82 12.38 -12.63
CA TRP A 79 -16.16 13.68 -12.56
C TRP A 79 -14.64 13.58 -12.82
N VAL A 80 -13.92 12.59 -12.27
CA VAL A 80 -12.48 12.43 -12.56
C VAL A 80 -12.23 12.07 -14.03
N VAL A 81 -13.09 11.23 -14.64
CA VAL A 81 -12.99 10.86 -16.05
C VAL A 81 -13.07 12.10 -16.95
N ASP A 82 -13.94 13.05 -16.62
CA ASP A 82 -14.08 14.31 -17.34
C ASP A 82 -12.99 15.33 -16.97
N ALA A 83 -12.55 15.33 -15.71
CA ALA A 83 -11.70 16.37 -15.16
C ALA A 83 -10.19 16.14 -15.38
N SER A 84 -9.75 14.90 -15.53
CA SER A 84 -8.35 14.49 -15.66
C SER A 84 -7.96 14.18 -17.10
N ASP A 85 -6.71 14.45 -17.49
CA ASP A 85 -6.13 13.97 -18.75
C ASP A 85 -5.28 12.69 -18.56
N ASP A 86 -5.02 12.30 -17.31
CA ASP A 86 -4.18 11.14 -16.98
C ASP A 86 -4.99 9.84 -17.10
N SER A 87 -4.68 9.04 -18.12
CA SER A 87 -5.35 7.74 -18.36
C SER A 87 -5.07 6.73 -17.25
N ALA A 88 -3.88 6.75 -16.64
CA ALA A 88 -3.52 5.79 -15.59
C ALA A 88 -4.38 5.99 -14.33
N VAL A 89 -4.72 7.23 -14.00
CA VAL A 89 -5.65 7.55 -12.91
C VAL A 89 -7.07 7.07 -13.23
N LYS A 90 -7.54 7.28 -14.48
CA LYS A 90 -8.88 6.85 -14.91
C LYS A 90 -9.02 5.34 -14.84
N ASP A 91 -8.07 4.62 -15.43
CA ASP A 91 -8.07 3.15 -15.47
C ASP A 91 -7.98 2.57 -14.06
N TRP A 92 -7.13 3.14 -13.21
CA TRP A 92 -7.00 2.73 -11.81
C TRP A 92 -8.32 2.90 -11.04
N LEU A 93 -9.00 4.04 -11.16
CA LEU A 93 -10.29 4.27 -10.50
C LEU A 93 -11.41 3.37 -11.04
N GLN A 94 -11.37 3.02 -12.33
CA GLN A 94 -12.30 2.07 -12.95
C GLN A 94 -12.07 0.64 -12.47
N ALA A 95 -10.82 0.27 -12.19
CA ALA A 95 -10.45 -1.06 -11.68
C ALA A 95 -10.83 -1.29 -10.20
N LEU A 96 -11.14 -0.24 -9.45
CA LEU A 96 -11.61 -0.38 -8.06
C LEU A 96 -13.00 -1.02 -8.01
N SER A 97 -13.20 -1.98 -7.09
CA SER A 97 -14.54 -2.46 -6.74
C SER A 97 -15.39 -1.33 -6.14
N ASP A 98 -16.70 -1.51 -6.08
CA ASP A 98 -17.60 -0.49 -5.52
C ASP A 98 -17.28 -0.17 -4.06
N GLU A 99 -16.93 -1.18 -3.26
CA GLU A 99 -16.46 -0.99 -1.89
C GLU A 99 -15.12 -0.24 -1.84
N GLY A 100 -14.20 -0.58 -2.76
CA GLY A 100 -12.91 0.08 -2.87
C GLY A 100 -13.04 1.55 -3.24
N LEU A 101 -13.89 1.86 -4.23
CA LEU A 101 -14.22 3.21 -4.64
C LEU A 101 -14.86 3.99 -3.50
N LYS A 102 -15.86 3.42 -2.81
CA LYS A 102 -16.52 4.04 -1.66
C LYS A 102 -15.56 4.34 -0.52
N ALA A 103 -14.65 3.43 -0.20
CA ALA A 103 -13.64 3.65 0.82
C ALA A 103 -12.65 4.75 0.39
N TYR A 104 -12.20 4.72 -0.87
CA TYR A 104 -11.31 5.74 -1.43
C TYR A 104 -11.94 7.14 -1.39
N THR A 105 -13.19 7.30 -1.84
CA THR A 105 -13.88 8.59 -1.87
C THR A 105 -14.14 9.14 -0.48
N LYS A 106 -14.36 8.26 0.51
CA LYS A 106 -14.44 8.66 1.92
C LYS A 106 -13.10 9.21 2.41
N HIS A 107 -11.98 8.54 2.11
CA HIS A 107 -10.65 9.02 2.47
C HIS A 107 -10.31 10.34 1.79
N LEU A 108 -10.57 10.46 0.49
CA LEU A 108 -10.35 11.70 -0.25
C LEU A 108 -11.21 12.85 0.26
N SER A 109 -12.48 12.57 0.57
CA SER A 109 -13.36 13.59 1.15
C SER A 109 -12.85 14.09 2.50
N ARG A 110 -12.26 13.21 3.32
CA ARG A 110 -11.53 13.60 4.55
C ARG A 110 -10.38 14.53 4.25
N PHE A 111 -9.54 14.16 3.30
CA PHE A 111 -8.40 14.96 2.89
C PHE A 111 -8.85 16.37 2.44
N CYS A 112 -9.89 16.48 1.61
CA CYS A 112 -10.45 17.77 1.20
C CYS A 112 -10.94 18.59 2.41
N THR A 113 -11.66 17.94 3.33
CA THR A 113 -12.15 18.56 4.57
C THR A 113 -11.00 19.10 5.42
N ASP A 114 -9.95 18.30 5.59
CA ASP A 114 -8.75 18.70 6.33
C ASP A 114 -8.07 19.89 5.65
N MET A 115 -8.13 19.98 4.31
CA MET A 115 -7.66 21.12 3.49
C MET A 115 -8.61 22.33 3.46
N GLY A 116 -9.75 22.28 4.16
CA GLY A 116 -10.68 23.41 4.28
C GLY A 116 -11.74 23.53 3.18
N PHE A 117 -12.00 22.47 2.40
CA PHE A 117 -13.08 22.46 1.40
C PHE A 117 -13.78 21.09 1.32
N GLU A 118 -14.94 21.02 0.67
CA GLU A 118 -15.65 19.74 0.48
C GLU A 118 -15.50 19.22 -0.95
N LEU A 119 -15.24 17.92 -1.09
CA LEU A 119 -15.17 17.26 -2.39
C LEU A 119 -16.48 17.40 -3.19
N THR A 120 -17.62 17.36 -2.50
CA THR A 120 -18.95 17.58 -3.08
C THR A 120 -19.08 18.95 -3.74
N TRP A 121 -18.38 19.97 -3.26
CA TRP A 121 -18.42 21.30 -3.87
C TRP A 121 -17.77 21.34 -5.25
N LEU A 122 -16.79 20.46 -5.50
CA LEU A 122 -16.17 20.29 -6.80
C LEU A 122 -17.03 19.44 -7.73
N VAL A 123 -17.48 18.27 -7.26
CA VAL A 123 -18.31 17.34 -8.05
C VAL A 123 -19.64 17.97 -8.45
N ASP A 124 -20.25 18.77 -7.57
CA ASP A 124 -21.50 19.50 -7.85
C ASP A 124 -21.28 20.87 -8.53
N GLN A 125 -20.04 21.23 -8.90
CA GLN A 125 -19.67 22.54 -9.48
C GLN A 125 -20.15 23.75 -8.65
N LYS A 126 -20.24 23.61 -7.32
CA LYS A 126 -20.66 24.69 -6.40
C LYS A 126 -19.59 25.77 -6.25
N LEU A 127 -18.32 25.36 -6.26
CA LEU A 127 -17.19 26.30 -6.19
C LEU A 127 -17.07 27.13 -7.48
N GLU A 128 -17.21 26.51 -8.65
CA GLU A 128 -17.06 27.17 -9.95
C GLU A 128 -18.03 28.34 -10.14
N LYS A 129 -19.26 28.20 -9.62
CA LYS A 129 -20.28 29.27 -9.64
C LYS A 129 -19.92 30.50 -8.80
N ARG A 130 -19.05 30.35 -7.80
CA ARG A 130 -18.68 31.42 -6.86
C ARG A 130 -17.31 32.00 -7.16
N ASP A 131 -16.35 31.12 -7.44
CA ASP A 131 -14.95 31.47 -7.68
C ASP A 131 -14.30 30.39 -8.54
N ALA A 132 -14.18 30.68 -9.84
CA ALA A 132 -13.61 29.75 -10.82
C ALA A 132 -12.12 29.47 -10.58
N GLN A 133 -11.37 30.45 -10.09
CA GLN A 133 -9.93 30.28 -9.83
C GLN A 133 -9.71 29.35 -8.62
N LEU A 134 -10.49 29.55 -7.55
CA LEU A 134 -10.47 28.66 -6.39
C LEU A 134 -10.93 27.25 -6.76
N ALA A 135 -11.99 27.11 -7.57
CA ALA A 135 -12.47 25.82 -8.07
C ALA A 135 -11.39 25.08 -8.85
N GLN A 136 -10.67 25.77 -9.75
CA GLN A 136 -9.59 25.18 -10.52
C GLN A 136 -8.43 24.73 -9.63
N THR A 137 -8.07 25.52 -8.62
CA THR A 137 -7.01 25.17 -7.66
C THR A 137 -7.39 23.93 -6.84
N ALA A 138 -8.61 23.89 -6.32
CA ALA A 138 -9.11 22.76 -5.55
C ALA A 138 -9.26 21.49 -6.42
N LYS A 139 -9.67 21.63 -7.68
CA LYS A 139 -9.65 20.54 -8.69
C LYS A 139 -8.23 19.98 -8.85
N GLN A 140 -7.23 20.83 -9.06
CA GLN A 140 -5.83 20.39 -9.20
C GLN A 140 -5.33 19.65 -7.96
N ILE A 141 -5.63 20.15 -6.75
CA ILE A 141 -5.28 19.47 -5.49
C ILE A 141 -5.84 18.04 -5.45
N VAL A 142 -7.13 17.88 -5.78
CA VAL A 142 -7.78 16.56 -5.80
C VAL A 142 -7.15 15.64 -6.85
N LEU A 143 -6.89 16.15 -8.05
CA LEU A 143 -6.28 15.35 -9.13
C LEU A 143 -4.85 14.92 -8.78
N HIS A 144 -4.04 15.79 -8.18
CA HIS A 144 -2.70 15.42 -7.68
C HIS A 144 -2.76 14.38 -6.58
N TYR A 145 -3.74 14.47 -5.67
CA TYR A 145 -3.95 13.42 -4.67
C TYR A 145 -4.30 12.08 -5.32
N CYS A 146 -5.18 12.08 -6.33
CA CYS A 146 -5.52 10.87 -7.09
C CYS A 146 -4.29 10.26 -7.77
N GLN A 147 -3.47 11.10 -8.41
CA GLN A 147 -2.24 10.69 -9.06
C GLN A 147 -1.24 10.09 -8.06
N ALA A 148 -1.05 10.73 -6.91
CA ALA A 148 -0.15 10.23 -5.86
C ALA A 148 -0.62 8.87 -5.31
N CYS A 149 -1.93 8.68 -5.10
CA CYS A 149 -2.49 7.40 -4.68
C CYS A 149 -2.33 6.31 -5.74
N GLN A 150 -2.56 6.64 -7.02
CA GLN A 150 -2.36 5.72 -8.12
C GLN A 150 -0.89 5.29 -8.23
N GLN A 151 0.04 6.23 -8.14
CA GLN A 151 1.48 5.95 -8.18
C GLN A 151 1.89 5.06 -6.99
N ALA A 152 1.42 5.37 -5.79
CA ALA A 152 1.65 4.56 -4.60
C ALA A 152 1.12 3.13 -4.76
N ALA A 153 -0.09 2.96 -5.30
CA ALA A 153 -0.65 1.64 -5.59
C ALA A 153 0.20 0.89 -6.63
N SER A 154 0.65 1.58 -7.68
CA SER A 154 1.46 0.97 -8.75
C SER A 154 2.86 0.54 -8.31
N CYS A 155 3.44 1.21 -7.32
CA CYS A 155 4.78 0.89 -6.81
C CYS A 155 4.76 0.00 -5.56
N GLN A 156 3.58 -0.34 -5.02
CA GLN A 156 3.42 -1.13 -3.80
C GLN A 156 4.18 -2.46 -3.90
N GLU A 157 4.03 -3.18 -5.02
CA GLU A 157 4.71 -4.47 -5.19
C GLU A 157 6.23 -4.34 -5.20
N ALA A 158 6.74 -3.26 -5.80
CA ALA A 158 8.17 -2.97 -5.85
C ALA A 158 8.71 -2.57 -4.47
N LEU A 159 7.93 -1.82 -3.69
CA LEU A 159 8.28 -1.47 -2.30
C LEU A 159 8.32 -2.71 -1.40
N GLU A 160 7.38 -3.64 -1.57
CA GLU A 160 7.37 -4.91 -0.84
C GLU A 160 8.56 -5.80 -1.20
N ALA A 161 8.87 -5.90 -2.49
CA ALA A 161 10.07 -6.58 -2.98
C ALA A 161 11.35 -5.96 -2.38
N HIS A 162 11.47 -4.64 -2.39
CA HIS A 162 12.60 -3.93 -1.80
C HIS A 162 12.71 -4.18 -0.29
N LYS A 163 11.59 -4.13 0.43
CA LYS A 163 11.56 -4.43 1.87
C LYS A 163 12.01 -5.85 2.18
N GLN A 164 11.62 -6.83 1.36
CA GLN A 164 12.02 -8.22 1.54
C GLN A 164 13.51 -8.42 1.26
N LEU A 165 14.06 -7.76 0.23
CA LEU A 165 15.50 -7.74 -0.04
C LEU A 165 16.28 -7.08 1.10
N ALA A 166 15.87 -5.90 1.56
CA ALA A 166 16.50 -5.22 2.68
C ALA A 166 16.48 -6.07 3.96
N SER A 167 15.41 -6.85 4.18
CA SER A 167 15.34 -7.79 5.30
C SER A 167 16.35 -8.95 5.15
N LEU A 168 16.49 -9.49 3.93
CA LEU A 168 17.48 -10.52 3.62
C LEU A 168 18.90 -10.02 3.86
N GLU A 169 19.24 -8.80 3.43
CA GLU A 169 20.55 -8.18 3.65
C GLU A 169 20.86 -7.97 5.14
N GLN A 170 19.88 -7.52 5.92
CA GLN A 170 20.07 -7.26 7.35
C GLN A 170 20.16 -8.54 8.18
N ASN A 171 19.45 -9.61 7.78
CA ASN A 171 19.42 -10.88 8.50
C ASN A 171 19.26 -12.06 7.54
N PRO A 172 20.34 -12.50 6.87
CA PRO A 172 20.27 -13.56 5.88
C PRO A 172 19.97 -14.93 6.49
N SER A 173 20.35 -15.14 7.76
CA SER A 173 20.12 -16.39 8.49
C SER A 173 18.68 -16.55 9.04
N GLY A 174 17.83 -15.53 8.94
CA GLY A 174 16.44 -15.59 9.41
C GLY A 174 15.63 -16.64 8.65
N ARG A 175 14.78 -17.43 9.34
CA ARG A 175 14.03 -18.56 8.72
C ARG A 175 13.26 -18.19 7.43
N ARG A 176 12.58 -17.04 7.43
CA ARG A 176 11.84 -16.53 6.25
C ARG A 176 12.81 -16.11 5.13
N ASN A 177 13.85 -15.38 5.50
CA ASN A 177 14.86 -14.86 4.57
C ASN A 177 15.69 -15.97 3.94
N ARG A 178 15.99 -17.05 4.66
CA ARG A 178 16.63 -18.24 4.12
C ARG A 178 15.82 -18.83 2.97
N THR A 179 14.53 -19.09 3.20
CA THR A 179 13.66 -19.70 2.19
C THR A 179 13.53 -18.79 0.97
N PHE A 180 13.38 -17.49 1.20
CA PHE A 180 13.31 -16.48 0.14
C PHE A 180 14.62 -16.40 -0.66
N GLY A 181 15.76 -16.29 0.03
CA GLY A 181 17.10 -16.19 -0.57
C GLY A 181 17.48 -17.42 -1.37
N GLU A 182 17.20 -18.63 -0.86
CA GLU A 182 17.45 -19.89 -1.58
C GLU A 182 16.63 -19.96 -2.88
N LYS A 183 15.33 -19.62 -2.83
CA LYS A 183 14.47 -19.57 -4.03
C LYS A 183 14.92 -18.52 -5.02
N LEU A 184 15.27 -17.32 -4.53
CA LEU A 184 15.75 -16.23 -5.37
C LEU A 184 17.07 -16.60 -6.04
N LEU A 185 18.02 -17.17 -5.30
CA LEU A 185 19.28 -17.63 -5.87
C LEU A 185 19.06 -18.67 -6.97
N ALA A 186 18.18 -19.65 -6.75
CA ALA A 186 17.86 -20.64 -7.78
C ALA A 186 17.34 -19.97 -9.08
N LYS A 187 16.40 -19.02 -8.95
CA LYS A 187 15.89 -18.25 -10.11
C LYS A 187 16.96 -17.39 -10.78
N LEU A 188 17.90 -16.83 -10.01
CA LEU A 188 19.01 -16.03 -10.56
C LEU A 188 20.03 -16.90 -11.29
N VAL A 189 20.28 -18.12 -10.83
CA VAL A 189 21.12 -19.11 -11.53
C VAL A 189 20.43 -19.56 -12.82
N ASP A 190 19.14 -19.87 -12.78
CA ASP A 190 18.36 -20.26 -13.97
C ASP A 190 18.32 -19.15 -15.03
N ALA A 191 18.36 -17.89 -14.61
CA ALA A 191 18.42 -16.71 -15.48
C ALA A 191 19.85 -16.29 -15.85
N GLU A 192 20.87 -17.09 -15.51
CA GLU A 192 22.29 -16.84 -15.79
C GLU A 192 22.85 -15.53 -15.19
N LEU A 193 22.18 -14.94 -14.19
CA LEU A 193 22.65 -13.75 -13.48
C LEU A 193 23.73 -14.08 -12.43
N VAL A 194 23.72 -15.32 -11.93
CA VAL A 194 24.76 -15.89 -11.07
C VAL A 194 25.41 -17.05 -11.80
N THR A 195 26.61 -16.83 -12.34
CA THR A 195 27.31 -17.82 -13.18
C THR A 195 28.17 -18.78 -12.38
N THR A 196 28.71 -18.35 -11.24
CA THR A 196 29.58 -19.17 -10.40
C THR A 196 29.27 -18.95 -8.93
N LEU A 197 28.87 -20.02 -8.25
CA LEU A 197 28.86 -20.02 -6.78
C LEU A 197 30.28 -20.23 -6.28
N PRO A 198 30.71 -19.50 -5.23
CA PRO A 198 32.01 -19.70 -4.60
C PRO A 198 32.20 -21.17 -4.20
N THR A 199 33.40 -21.73 -4.40
CA THR A 199 33.66 -23.16 -4.07
C THR A 199 33.54 -23.43 -2.57
N GLU A 200 33.72 -22.39 -1.76
CA GLU A 200 33.49 -22.35 -0.33
C GLU A 200 32.05 -22.73 0.05
N PHE A 201 31.09 -22.57 -0.87
CA PHE A 201 29.68 -22.88 -0.63
C PHE A 201 29.45 -24.34 -0.22
N LEU A 202 30.24 -25.28 -0.75
CA LEU A 202 30.13 -26.71 -0.45
C LEU A 202 30.63 -27.08 0.96
N GLY A 203 31.61 -26.33 1.48
CA GLY A 203 32.19 -26.55 2.81
C GLY A 203 31.60 -25.65 3.91
N ALA A 204 30.92 -24.58 3.52
CA ALA A 204 30.37 -23.58 4.43
C ALA A 204 29.29 -24.15 5.35
N THR A 205 29.27 -23.66 6.60
CA THR A 205 28.18 -23.88 7.55
C THR A 205 26.87 -23.27 7.03
N ALA A 206 25.73 -23.63 7.62
CA ALA A 206 24.44 -23.11 7.18
C ALA A 206 24.37 -21.56 7.24
N ALA A 207 24.97 -20.94 8.26
CA ALA A 207 25.00 -19.48 8.41
C ALA A 207 25.90 -18.81 7.35
N GLU A 208 27.10 -19.35 7.13
CA GLU A 208 28.04 -18.88 6.11
C GLU A 208 27.43 -19.03 4.70
N ARG A 209 26.72 -20.13 4.42
CA ARG A 209 26.00 -20.28 3.15
C ARG A 209 24.98 -19.17 2.94
N GLN A 210 24.20 -18.79 3.96
CA GLN A 210 23.24 -17.70 3.79
C GLN A 210 23.92 -16.36 3.51
N GLN A 211 25.09 -16.12 4.10
CA GLN A 211 25.88 -14.93 3.80
C GLN A 211 26.36 -14.93 2.34
N LEU A 212 26.89 -16.05 1.86
CA LEU A 212 27.30 -16.22 0.46
C LEU A 212 26.12 -16.08 -0.51
N ILE A 213 24.93 -16.56 -0.15
CA ILE A 213 23.70 -16.36 -0.93
C ILE A 213 23.37 -14.86 -1.04
N ALA A 214 23.37 -14.14 0.08
CA ALA A 214 23.06 -12.71 0.09
C ALA A 214 24.06 -11.91 -0.75
N GLU A 215 25.36 -12.26 -0.68
CA GLU A 215 26.41 -11.66 -1.51
C GLU A 215 26.20 -11.93 -3.00
N ALA A 216 25.91 -13.19 -3.38
CA ALA A 216 25.62 -13.55 -4.78
C ALA A 216 24.38 -12.83 -5.33
N ILE A 217 23.33 -12.68 -4.51
CA ILE A 217 22.12 -11.93 -4.85
C ILE A 217 22.44 -10.44 -5.06
N ASN A 218 23.26 -9.84 -4.20
CA ASN A 218 23.66 -8.44 -4.32
C ASN A 218 24.51 -8.22 -5.59
N GLU A 219 25.46 -9.12 -5.87
CA GLU A 219 26.22 -9.07 -7.12
C GLU A 219 25.32 -9.17 -8.36
N ALA A 220 24.37 -10.11 -8.35
CA ALA A 220 23.41 -10.28 -9.45
C ALA A 220 22.56 -9.02 -9.70
N SER A 221 22.21 -8.28 -8.65
CA SER A 221 21.42 -7.04 -8.76
C SER A 221 22.09 -5.98 -9.63
N SER A 222 23.43 -5.97 -9.68
CA SER A 222 24.22 -5.00 -10.45
C SER A 222 24.37 -5.34 -11.93
N LYS A 223 24.12 -6.59 -12.33
CA LYS A 223 24.33 -7.08 -13.72
C LYS A 223 23.15 -6.74 -14.63
N ASP A 224 21.92 -7.01 -14.18
CA ASP A 224 20.68 -6.69 -14.89
C ASP A 224 19.57 -6.39 -13.89
N GLN A 225 19.42 -5.09 -13.59
CA GLN A 225 18.43 -4.59 -12.63
C GLN A 225 16.98 -4.96 -13.01
N VAL A 226 16.66 -4.99 -14.30
CA VAL A 226 15.29 -5.19 -14.79
C VAL A 226 14.90 -6.66 -14.60
N THR A 227 15.75 -7.58 -15.05
CA THR A 227 15.53 -9.02 -14.87
C THR A 227 15.55 -9.39 -13.40
N PHE A 228 16.51 -8.86 -12.63
CA PHE A 228 16.58 -9.06 -11.18
C PHE A 228 15.28 -8.63 -10.48
N SER A 229 14.81 -7.41 -10.73
CA SER A 229 13.58 -6.89 -10.09
C SER A 229 12.32 -7.67 -10.47
N ARG A 230 12.30 -8.25 -11.69
CA ARG A 230 11.22 -9.16 -12.11
C ARG A 230 11.26 -10.47 -11.31
N LEU A 231 12.43 -11.10 -11.19
CA LEU A 231 12.60 -12.38 -10.49
C LEU A 231 12.34 -12.26 -8.98
N VAL A 232 12.72 -11.14 -8.37
CA VAL A 232 12.41 -10.86 -6.95
C VAL A 232 10.91 -10.84 -6.72
N ARG A 233 10.15 -10.15 -7.59
CA ARG A 233 8.69 -10.11 -7.51
C ARG A 233 8.09 -11.49 -7.76
N GLU A 234 8.58 -12.22 -8.76
CA GLU A 234 8.15 -13.59 -9.07
C GLU A 234 8.29 -14.50 -7.84
N VAL A 235 9.44 -14.52 -7.17
CA VAL A 235 9.64 -15.34 -5.96
C VAL A 235 8.75 -14.90 -4.80
N LEU A 236 8.48 -13.60 -4.67
CA LEU A 236 7.64 -13.07 -3.60
C LEU A 236 6.16 -13.50 -3.76
N TYR A 237 5.65 -13.51 -4.99
CA TYR A 237 4.23 -13.78 -5.27
C TYR A 237 3.92 -15.22 -5.72
N ASP A 238 4.89 -15.97 -6.26
CA ASP A 238 4.72 -17.40 -6.59
C ASP A 238 4.43 -18.25 -5.36
N GLY A 239 4.94 -17.84 -4.19
CA GLY A 239 4.65 -18.50 -2.91
C GLY A 239 3.18 -18.42 -2.48
N TYR A 240 2.40 -17.49 -3.04
CA TYR A 240 0.98 -17.34 -2.73
C TYR A 240 0.10 -18.25 -3.60
N ASN A 241 0.47 -18.45 -4.86
CA ASN A 241 -0.35 -19.20 -5.83
C ASN A 241 -0.18 -20.73 -5.74
N GLY A 242 0.88 -21.22 -5.09
CA GLY A 242 1.23 -22.65 -5.09
C GLY A 242 0.60 -23.52 -3.99
N THR A 243 -0.09 -22.95 -3.00
CA THR A 243 -0.58 -23.71 -1.83
C THR A 243 -2.08 -23.96 -1.79
N GLU A 244 -2.90 -23.31 -2.63
CA GLU A 244 -4.37 -23.50 -2.59
C GLU A 244 -4.87 -24.69 -3.43
N THR A 245 -4.06 -25.23 -4.35
CA THR A 245 -4.53 -26.27 -5.28
C THR A 245 -4.33 -27.71 -4.77
N ALA A 246 -3.59 -27.93 -3.68
CA ALA A 246 -3.26 -29.29 -3.22
C ALA A 246 -4.24 -29.89 -2.19
N GLU A 247 -5.09 -29.08 -1.54
CA GLU A 247 -6.05 -29.58 -0.54
C GLU A 247 -7.47 -29.80 -1.09
N ALA A 248 -7.77 -29.33 -2.31
CA ALA A 248 -9.09 -29.50 -2.91
C ALA A 248 -9.33 -30.89 -3.54
N GLU A 249 -8.27 -31.66 -3.84
CA GLU A 249 -8.41 -33.00 -4.46
C GLU A 249 -8.41 -34.16 -3.45
N ALA A 250 -8.21 -33.88 -2.14
CA ALA A 250 -8.23 -34.92 -1.11
C ALA A 250 -9.62 -35.17 -0.47
N SER A 251 -10.67 -34.46 -0.90
CA SER A 251 -12.05 -34.60 -0.36
C SER A 251 -13.06 -35.04 -1.43
N THR A 252 -12.73 -36.07 -2.21
CA THR A 252 -13.71 -36.83 -3.01
C THR A 252 -13.44 -38.32 -2.89
N GLY A 253 -13.75 -38.85 -1.72
CA GLY A 253 -13.83 -40.29 -1.48
C GLY A 253 -14.77 -40.58 -0.33
N ASP A 254 -16.06 -40.81 -0.62
CA ASP A 254 -16.71 -42.14 -0.45
C ASP A 254 -18.24 -42.07 -0.69
N PRO A 255 -18.78 -42.53 -1.83
CA PRO A 255 -20.21 -42.83 -1.97
C PRO A 255 -20.45 -44.31 -1.62
N SER A 256 -20.34 -44.64 -0.33
CA SER A 256 -20.64 -46.00 0.15
C SER A 256 -22.06 -46.09 0.71
N ALA A 257 -22.92 -46.69 -0.11
CA ALA A 257 -24.02 -47.59 0.24
C ALA A 257 -24.91 -47.27 1.45
N ASN A 258 -26.17 -46.89 1.16
CA ASN A 258 -27.29 -47.45 1.92
C ASN A 258 -28.54 -47.58 1.05
N ALA A 259 -28.66 -48.75 0.41
CA ALA A 259 -29.91 -49.27 -0.11
C ALA A 259 -30.56 -50.12 0.99
N VAL A 260 -31.69 -49.67 1.54
CA VAL A 260 -32.63 -50.55 2.25
C VAL A 260 -34.05 -50.17 1.85
N SER A 261 -34.68 -51.12 1.15
CA SER A 261 -36.09 -51.20 0.76
C SER A 261 -37.06 -51.08 1.94
N GLY A 262 -38.26 -50.57 1.69
CA GLY A 262 -39.37 -50.66 2.65
C GLY A 262 -40.72 -50.12 2.15
N THR A 263 -41.45 -50.98 1.43
CA THR A 263 -42.93 -51.20 1.53
C THR A 263 -43.92 -50.04 1.42
N GLU A 264 -44.54 -49.94 0.25
CA GLU A 264 -45.95 -50.26 -0.03
C GLU A 264 -46.99 -50.05 1.11
N ALA A 265 -47.93 -49.09 0.92
CA ALA A 265 -49.32 -49.22 1.37
C ALA A 265 -50.25 -48.21 0.66
N THR A 266 -51.12 -48.76 -0.19
CA THR A 266 -52.35 -48.19 -0.72
C THR A 266 -53.32 -47.68 0.36
N ARG A 267 -53.99 -46.53 0.13
CA ARG A 267 -55.45 -46.43 0.35
C ARG A 267 -56.07 -45.17 -0.27
N SER A 268 -57.00 -45.40 -1.18
CA SER A 268 -58.00 -44.43 -1.65
C SER A 268 -59.00 -44.07 -0.54
N ALA A 269 -59.45 -42.82 -0.54
CA ALA A 269 -60.85 -42.42 -0.57
C ALA A 269 -60.92 -40.91 -0.87
#